data_AF-A0A954I9J3-F1
#
_entry.id   AF-A0A954I9J3-F1
#
_cell.length_a   1.000
_cell.length_b   1.000
_cell.length_c   1.000
_cell.angle_alpha   90.00
_cell.angle_beta   90.00
_cell.angle_gamma   90.00
#
_symmetry.space_group_name_H-M   'P 1'
#
loop_
_entity.id
_entity.type
_entity.pdbx_description
1 polymer ?
#
loop_
_entity_poly.entity_id
_entity_poly.type
_entity_poly.pdbx_seq_one_letter_code
_entity_poly.pdbx_strand_id
1 'polypeptide(L)'
;SGVQMENAGQVTLQRMILDDNETGITVLNSGLAVDDDQFLRLYSSQVDRSDVRGIHSINLIELDIQDTSFNTNGDDAALGRETILAQYSELLNDPTTEQFDEFDNPYLINIDRSTFISTADDAVVIETLTGGSNSHLGLDMTDNNFTVSDLTDPDPADLQDDAIIVNWNGPALARFQSNSFLLDGATAQTAIDFQALSTTDHLGMTIQGNQVNSTVTNTLALTQNRGFRVRTLSQSDILINANTLSFTGGEGLGMEFNLAANTTMQILNNTISDLTDGGAGMIFNTVSQPSLFVISGNTITLFDTGVANEEGILFRSVGGLVNLAGTQDNVIVVGNPQSLNARIETIFSMPAGSNIGTILVNGVPTP
;
A
#
# COMPACT_ATOMS: atom_id res chain seq x y z
N SER A 1 15.18 -8.24 -23.40
CA SER A 1 13.78 -8.50 -23.01
C SER A 1 13.19 -9.70 -23.74
N GLY A 2 12.23 -10.40 -23.14
CA GLY A 2 11.44 -11.47 -23.79
C GLY A 2 10.44 -10.93 -24.80
N VAL A 3 9.74 -9.85 -24.43
CA VAL A 3 8.86 -9.06 -25.32
C VAL A 3 9.24 -7.59 -25.21
N GLN A 4 9.31 -6.89 -26.35
CA GLN A 4 9.53 -5.45 -26.41
C GLN A 4 8.47 -4.79 -27.29
N MET A 5 7.83 -3.76 -26.77
CA MET A 5 6.75 -3.02 -27.41
C MET A 5 7.03 -1.53 -27.31
N GLU A 6 7.08 -0.85 -28.45
CA GLU A 6 7.30 0.60 -28.52
C GLU A 6 6.18 1.22 -29.35
N ASN A 7 5.36 2.09 -28.75
CA ASN A 7 4.19 2.71 -29.38
C ASN A 7 3.33 1.68 -30.16
N ALA A 8 3.13 0.49 -29.57
CA ALA A 8 2.66 -0.69 -30.29
C ALA A 8 1.12 -0.75 -30.47
N GLY A 9 0.39 0.25 -29.98
CA GLY A 9 -1.06 0.21 -29.88
C GLY A 9 -1.52 -0.82 -28.83
N GLN A 10 -2.55 -1.59 -29.17
CA GLN A 10 -3.13 -2.58 -28.25
C GLN A 10 -2.46 -3.95 -28.44
N VAL A 11 -1.88 -4.49 -27.38
CA VAL A 11 -1.28 -5.82 -27.38
C VAL A 11 -1.91 -6.70 -26.31
N THR A 12 -2.28 -7.91 -26.72
CA THR A 12 -2.75 -8.96 -25.81
C THR A 12 -1.83 -10.17 -25.89
N LEU A 13 -1.26 -10.54 -24.75
CA LEU A 13 -0.43 -11.71 -24.57
C LEU A 13 -1.20 -12.71 -23.70
N GLN A 14 -1.31 -13.95 -24.15
CA GLN A 14 -2.07 -14.98 -23.42
C GLN A 14 -1.32 -16.30 -23.43
N ARG A 15 -1.26 -16.96 -22.26
CA ARG A 15 -0.57 -18.26 -22.09
C ARG A 15 0.88 -18.23 -22.53
N MET A 16 1.55 -17.11 -22.27
CA MET A 16 2.98 -16.96 -22.50
C MET A 16 3.75 -17.56 -21.32
N ILE A 17 4.94 -18.07 -21.61
CA ILE A 17 5.95 -18.40 -20.59
C ILE A 17 7.17 -17.58 -20.98
N LEU A 18 7.51 -16.60 -20.16
CA LEU A 18 8.68 -15.74 -20.29
C LEU A 18 9.61 -16.07 -19.12
N ASP A 19 10.63 -16.87 -19.38
CA ASP A 19 11.54 -17.41 -18.36
C ASP A 19 12.98 -17.02 -18.68
N ASP A 20 13.77 -16.66 -17.68
CA ASP A 20 15.22 -16.40 -17.80
C ASP A 20 15.55 -15.24 -18.79
N ASN A 21 14.78 -14.15 -18.73
CA ASN A 21 14.99 -12.98 -19.59
C ASN A 21 15.69 -11.87 -18.80
N GLU A 22 16.46 -11.00 -19.46
CA GLU A 22 16.91 -9.78 -18.78
C GLU A 22 15.72 -8.92 -18.28
N THR A 23 14.65 -8.85 -19.07
CA THR A 23 13.36 -8.28 -18.65
C THR A 23 12.27 -9.09 -19.34
N GLY A 24 11.22 -9.50 -18.63
CA GLY A 24 10.13 -10.27 -19.23
C GLY A 24 9.46 -9.51 -20.36
N ILE A 25 8.85 -8.37 -20.02
CA ILE A 25 8.14 -7.50 -20.97
C ILE A 25 8.61 -6.06 -20.78
N THR A 26 9.01 -5.41 -21.88
CA THR A 26 9.32 -3.98 -21.92
C THR A 26 8.29 -3.25 -22.78
N VAL A 27 7.70 -2.19 -22.23
CA VAL A 27 6.69 -1.36 -22.88
C VAL A 27 7.13 0.09 -22.80
N LEU A 28 7.43 0.71 -23.94
CA LEU A 28 7.86 2.11 -23.99
C LEU A 28 6.87 2.89 -24.84
N ASN A 29 6.14 3.80 -24.22
CA ASN A 29 5.26 4.72 -24.93
C ASN A 29 5.79 6.15 -24.80
N SER A 30 5.69 6.92 -25.87
CA SER A 30 6.17 8.31 -25.87
C SER A 30 5.41 9.18 -26.86
N GLY A 31 5.31 10.48 -26.54
CA GLY A 31 4.64 11.46 -27.38
C GLY A 31 3.14 11.28 -27.43
N LEU A 32 2.52 10.95 -26.28
CA LEU A 32 1.09 10.65 -26.14
C LEU A 32 0.23 11.78 -26.74
N ALA A 33 -0.27 11.58 -27.96
CA ALA A 33 -1.41 12.33 -28.46
C ALA A 33 -2.71 11.72 -27.91
N VAL A 34 -3.83 12.44 -28.05
CA VAL A 34 -5.16 11.99 -27.60
C VAL A 34 -5.58 10.63 -28.20
N ASP A 35 -4.96 10.21 -29.31
CA ASP A 35 -5.23 8.95 -30.02
C ASP A 35 -4.09 7.90 -29.90
N ASP A 36 -3.02 8.18 -29.15
CA ASP A 36 -1.87 7.27 -29.00
C ASP A 36 -2.08 6.30 -27.82
N ASP A 37 -3.04 5.41 -28.02
CA ASP A 37 -3.44 4.40 -27.05
C ASP A 37 -2.52 3.17 -27.09
N GLN A 38 -1.55 3.09 -26.18
CA GLN A 38 -0.82 1.84 -25.93
C GLN A 38 -1.43 1.10 -24.74
N PHE A 39 -1.88 -0.14 -24.97
CA PHE A 39 -2.46 -1.02 -23.96
C PHE A 39 -1.71 -2.36 -23.93
N LEU A 40 -1.53 -2.92 -22.75
CA LEU A 40 -1.03 -4.27 -22.54
C LEU A 40 -2.04 -5.07 -21.72
N ARG A 41 -2.50 -6.18 -22.30
CA ARG A 41 -3.29 -7.20 -21.60
C ARG A 41 -2.47 -8.47 -21.50
N LEU A 42 -2.22 -8.96 -20.28
CA LEU A 42 -1.47 -10.17 -20.00
C LEU A 42 -2.35 -11.17 -19.24
N TYR A 43 -2.68 -12.29 -19.88
CA TYR A 43 -3.61 -13.26 -19.34
C TYR A 43 -3.03 -14.66 -19.22
N SER A 44 -3.30 -15.33 -18.10
CA SER A 44 -2.96 -16.74 -17.91
C SER A 44 -1.51 -17.08 -18.26
N SER A 45 -0.57 -16.18 -17.94
CA SER A 45 0.82 -16.27 -18.37
C SER A 45 1.75 -16.48 -17.17
N GLN A 46 3.01 -16.77 -17.46
CA GLN A 46 4.09 -16.93 -16.49
C GLN A 46 5.24 -16.02 -16.89
N VAL A 47 5.72 -15.21 -15.96
CA VAL A 47 6.91 -14.37 -16.12
C VAL A 47 7.83 -14.67 -14.96
N ASP A 48 8.85 -15.47 -15.21
CA ASP A 48 9.66 -16.07 -14.18
C ASP A 48 11.13 -15.72 -14.39
N ARG A 49 11.87 -15.52 -13.29
CA ARG A 49 13.34 -15.41 -13.28
C ARG A 49 13.86 -14.39 -14.28
N SER A 50 13.17 -13.27 -14.44
CA SER A 50 13.72 -12.18 -15.24
C SER A 50 14.72 -11.40 -14.41
N ASP A 51 15.96 -11.27 -14.90
CA ASP A 51 17.08 -10.71 -14.14
C ASP A 51 16.74 -9.33 -13.57
N VAL A 52 16.25 -8.42 -14.42
CA VAL A 52 16.01 -7.03 -14.05
C VAL A 52 14.56 -6.80 -13.60
N ARG A 53 13.56 -7.20 -14.40
CA ARG A 53 12.12 -7.02 -14.09
C ARG A 53 11.24 -8.01 -14.84
N GLY A 54 10.08 -8.33 -14.29
CA GLY A 54 9.03 -9.05 -15.00
C GLY A 54 8.36 -8.16 -16.05
N ILE A 55 7.92 -6.97 -15.63
CA ILE A 55 7.39 -5.93 -16.54
C ILE A 55 8.08 -4.60 -16.24
N HIS A 56 8.57 -3.95 -17.29
CA HIS A 56 8.98 -2.55 -17.25
C HIS A 56 8.11 -1.78 -18.24
N SER A 57 7.33 -0.83 -17.76
CA SER A 57 6.48 0.02 -18.58
C SER A 57 6.71 1.51 -18.33
N ILE A 58 6.73 2.27 -19.41
CA ILE A 58 6.75 3.74 -19.40
C ILE A 58 5.54 4.22 -20.19
N ASN A 59 4.73 5.10 -19.58
CA ASN A 59 3.57 5.76 -20.21
C ASN A 59 2.53 4.79 -20.81
N LEU A 60 2.38 3.61 -20.21
CA LEU A 60 1.40 2.60 -20.64
C LEU A 60 -0.01 3.00 -20.16
N ILE A 61 -0.91 3.31 -21.11
CA ILE A 61 -2.24 3.83 -20.78
C ILE A 61 -3.08 2.80 -20.03
N GLU A 62 -3.07 1.54 -20.47
CA GLU A 62 -3.77 0.44 -19.80
C GLU A 62 -2.82 -0.74 -19.59
N LEU A 63 -2.64 -1.14 -18.33
CA LEU A 63 -2.01 -2.40 -17.93
C LEU A 63 -3.08 -3.28 -17.29
N ASP A 64 -3.47 -4.36 -17.95
CA ASP A 64 -4.44 -5.33 -17.45
C ASP A 64 -3.79 -6.72 -17.33
N ILE A 65 -3.63 -7.19 -16.10
CA ILE A 65 -3.00 -8.47 -15.78
C ILE A 65 -4.02 -9.35 -15.09
N GLN A 66 -4.28 -10.53 -15.64
CA GLN A 66 -5.20 -11.50 -15.02
C GLN A 66 -4.64 -12.91 -15.02
N ASP A 67 -4.89 -13.63 -13.93
CA ASP A 67 -4.57 -15.05 -13.79
C ASP A 67 -3.10 -15.36 -14.13
N THR A 68 -2.18 -14.43 -13.85
CA THR A 68 -0.77 -14.49 -14.26
C THR A 68 0.12 -14.68 -13.05
N SER A 69 1.19 -15.47 -13.20
CA SER A 69 2.20 -15.64 -12.15
C SER A 69 3.48 -14.91 -12.49
N PHE A 70 4.03 -14.24 -11.48
CA PHE A 70 5.35 -13.66 -11.48
C PHE A 70 6.18 -14.32 -10.37
N ASN A 71 7.33 -14.86 -10.73
CA ASN A 71 8.16 -15.61 -9.78
C ASN A 71 9.63 -15.22 -9.89
N THR A 72 10.20 -14.66 -8.81
CA THR A 72 11.62 -14.33 -8.70
C THR A 72 12.10 -13.45 -9.86
N ASN A 73 11.37 -12.37 -10.17
CA ASN A 73 11.87 -11.36 -11.10
C ASN A 73 12.56 -10.23 -10.32
N GLY A 74 13.56 -9.60 -10.91
CA GLY A 74 14.27 -8.47 -10.32
C GLY A 74 15.35 -8.88 -9.32
N ASP A 75 16.18 -9.88 -9.66
CA ASP A 75 17.32 -10.27 -8.83
C ASP A 75 18.64 -9.52 -9.18
N ASP A 76 18.63 -8.65 -10.20
CA ASP A 76 19.77 -7.79 -10.54
C ASP A 76 19.88 -6.57 -9.62
N ALA A 77 20.78 -6.71 -8.65
CA ALA A 77 21.10 -5.70 -7.67
C ALA A 77 21.47 -4.30 -8.22
N ALA A 78 21.86 -4.17 -9.49
CA ALA A 78 22.39 -2.95 -10.09
C ALA A 78 21.43 -2.23 -11.06
N LEU A 79 20.44 -2.92 -11.64
CA LEU A 79 19.61 -2.39 -12.75
C LEU A 79 18.11 -2.33 -12.44
N GLY A 80 17.65 -3.00 -11.40
CA GLY A 80 16.25 -3.00 -10.99
C GLY A 80 15.91 -4.26 -10.22
N ARG A 81 15.04 -4.09 -9.22
CA ARG A 81 14.70 -5.18 -8.31
C ARG A 81 13.21 -5.42 -8.15
N GLU A 82 12.40 -4.64 -8.86
CA GLU A 82 10.95 -4.74 -8.79
C GLU A 82 10.42 -5.80 -9.77
N THR A 83 9.41 -6.57 -9.39
CA THR A 83 8.76 -7.49 -10.35
C THR A 83 8.02 -6.72 -11.46
N ILE A 84 7.32 -5.63 -11.11
CA ILE A 84 6.70 -4.69 -12.05
C ILE A 84 7.14 -3.28 -11.71
N LEU A 85 7.63 -2.55 -12.71
CA LEU A 85 7.80 -1.11 -12.65
C LEU A 85 6.95 -0.42 -13.72
N ALA A 86 6.03 0.44 -13.29
CA ALA A 86 5.19 1.26 -14.15
C ALA A 86 5.45 2.75 -13.88
N GLN A 87 6.07 3.43 -14.85
CA GLN A 87 6.48 4.82 -14.74
C GLN A 87 5.69 5.72 -15.69
N TYR A 88 5.31 6.89 -15.19
CA TYR A 88 4.47 7.83 -15.92
C TYR A 88 5.11 9.20 -16.01
N SER A 89 5.62 9.54 -17.19
CA SER A 89 6.41 10.74 -17.46
C SER A 89 5.73 11.76 -18.37
N GLU A 90 4.55 11.45 -18.89
CA GLU A 90 3.78 12.34 -19.75
C GLU A 90 2.39 12.58 -19.16
N LEU A 91 1.98 13.85 -19.17
CA LEU A 91 0.64 14.26 -18.77
C LEU A 91 -0.37 13.84 -19.85
N LEU A 92 -1.27 12.92 -19.49
CA LEU A 92 -2.48 12.69 -20.27
C LEU A 92 -3.46 13.84 -19.94
N ASN A 93 -3.61 14.79 -20.87
CA ASN A 93 -4.66 15.84 -20.95
C ASN A 93 -4.85 16.83 -19.75
N ASP A 94 -5.94 17.62 -19.79
CA ASP A 94 -6.10 19.00 -19.27
C ASP A 94 -5.66 19.23 -17.80
N PRO A 95 -4.67 20.11 -17.54
CA PRO A 95 -4.13 20.34 -16.19
C PRO A 95 -5.10 21.05 -15.22
N THR A 96 -6.35 21.31 -15.61
CA THR A 96 -7.34 22.04 -14.80
C THR A 96 -8.31 21.16 -14.02
N THR A 97 -8.31 19.84 -14.23
CA THR A 97 -9.19 18.91 -13.51
C THR A 97 -8.51 18.35 -12.26
N GLU A 98 -9.13 18.52 -11.09
CA GLU A 98 -8.60 18.11 -9.78
C GLU A 98 -9.27 16.82 -9.24
N GLN A 99 -10.38 16.37 -9.86
CA GLN A 99 -11.16 15.18 -9.47
C GLN A 99 -11.04 14.04 -10.51
N PHE A 100 -11.19 12.79 -10.05
CA PHE A 100 -11.03 11.61 -10.91
C PHE A 100 -12.18 11.43 -11.91
N ASP A 101 -13.43 11.75 -11.53
CA ASP A 101 -14.64 11.56 -12.32
C ASP A 101 -14.88 12.63 -13.41
N GLU A 102 -13.98 13.62 -13.49
CA GLU A 102 -14.03 14.72 -14.47
C GLU A 102 -13.18 14.46 -15.73
N PHE A 103 -12.72 13.22 -15.96
CA PHE A 103 -11.65 12.95 -16.92
C PHE A 103 -11.93 11.83 -17.94
N ASP A 104 -11.40 12.00 -19.16
CA ASP A 104 -11.66 11.11 -20.31
C ASP A 104 -10.61 10.01 -20.53
N ASN A 105 -9.32 10.22 -20.20
CA ASN A 105 -8.20 9.32 -20.59
C ASN A 105 -7.21 8.96 -19.45
N PRO A 106 -7.65 8.34 -18.33
CA PRO A 106 -6.75 8.03 -17.21
C PRO A 106 -5.71 6.96 -17.56
N TYR A 107 -4.60 6.94 -16.81
CA TYR A 107 -3.77 5.74 -16.72
C TYR A 107 -4.52 4.68 -15.89
N LEU A 108 -4.69 3.50 -16.45
CA LEU A 108 -5.44 2.40 -15.86
C LEU A 108 -4.52 1.21 -15.60
N ILE A 109 -4.51 0.76 -14.35
CA ILE A 109 -3.83 -0.47 -13.94
C ILE A 109 -4.86 -1.37 -13.28
N ASN A 110 -5.06 -2.55 -13.86
CA ASN A 110 -5.88 -3.61 -13.32
C ASN A 110 -5.04 -4.87 -13.13
N ILE A 111 -4.95 -5.38 -11.91
CA ILE A 111 -4.26 -6.64 -11.60
C ILE A 111 -5.22 -7.52 -10.81
N ASP A 112 -5.54 -8.68 -11.36
CA ASP A 112 -6.61 -9.52 -10.84
C ASP A 112 -6.23 -11.01 -10.83
N ARG A 113 -6.55 -11.72 -9.74
CA ARG A 113 -6.25 -13.16 -9.53
C ARG A 113 -4.82 -13.57 -9.89
N SER A 114 -3.85 -12.68 -9.71
CA SER A 114 -2.46 -12.91 -10.07
C SER A 114 -1.61 -13.25 -8.85
N THR A 115 -0.49 -13.92 -9.07
CA THR A 115 0.41 -14.35 -8.00
C THR A 115 1.78 -13.73 -8.19
N PHE A 116 2.31 -13.14 -7.14
CA PHE A 116 3.62 -12.51 -7.09
C PHE A 116 4.45 -13.20 -6.01
N ILE A 117 5.58 -13.78 -6.39
CA ILE A 117 6.59 -14.30 -5.48
C ILE A 117 7.83 -13.45 -5.70
N SER A 118 8.03 -12.46 -4.83
CA SER A 118 9.22 -11.60 -4.83
C SER A 118 10.22 -12.08 -3.79
N THR A 119 11.45 -12.29 -4.23
CA THR A 119 12.56 -12.80 -3.38
C THR A 119 13.76 -11.87 -3.41
N ALA A 120 13.61 -10.65 -3.93
CA ALA A 120 14.71 -9.74 -4.15
C ALA A 120 14.42 -8.32 -3.66
N ASP A 121 13.20 -7.80 -3.90
CA ASP A 121 12.77 -6.47 -3.44
C ASP A 121 11.25 -6.30 -3.58
N ASP A 122 10.76 -5.12 -3.98
CA ASP A 122 9.37 -4.81 -4.24
C ASP A 122 8.68 -5.68 -5.31
N ALA A 123 7.39 -5.99 -5.12
CA ALA A 123 6.66 -6.70 -6.18
C ALA A 123 6.10 -5.75 -7.25
N VAL A 124 5.37 -4.71 -6.86
CA VAL A 124 4.75 -3.77 -7.82
C VAL A 124 5.03 -2.34 -7.43
N VAL A 125 5.69 -1.61 -8.31
CA VAL A 125 5.98 -0.18 -8.15
C VAL A 125 5.31 0.61 -9.26
N ILE A 126 4.50 1.58 -8.85
CA ILE A 126 3.78 2.52 -9.71
C ILE A 126 4.20 3.92 -9.32
N GLU A 127 4.77 4.68 -10.26
CA GLU A 127 5.26 6.02 -9.95
C GLU A 127 5.06 7.05 -11.06
N THR A 128 4.80 8.28 -10.62
CA THR A 128 4.80 9.45 -11.51
C THR A 128 6.19 10.08 -11.55
N LEU A 129 6.69 10.32 -12.75
CA LEU A 129 7.87 11.12 -13.03
C LEU A 129 7.46 12.58 -13.30
N THR A 130 8.42 13.52 -13.24
CA THR A 130 8.15 14.98 -13.29
C THR A 130 7.15 15.41 -14.37
N GLY A 131 7.27 14.87 -15.60
CA GLY A 131 6.40 15.26 -16.72
C GLY A 131 5.00 14.63 -16.70
N GLY A 132 4.75 13.62 -15.88
CA GLY A 132 3.44 12.97 -15.71
C GLY A 132 2.59 13.57 -14.60
N SER A 133 3.09 14.58 -13.90
CA SER A 133 2.38 15.24 -12.80
C SER A 133 1.00 15.74 -13.25
N ASN A 134 0.00 15.62 -12.37
CA ASN A 134 -1.42 15.90 -12.59
C ASN A 134 -2.15 14.91 -13.49
N SER A 135 -1.51 13.79 -13.90
CA SER A 135 -2.23 12.72 -14.59
C SER A 135 -3.15 11.97 -13.64
N HIS A 136 -4.20 11.37 -14.19
CA HIS A 136 -5.16 10.57 -13.44
C HIS A 136 -4.73 9.09 -13.38
N LEU A 137 -4.79 8.49 -12.18
CA LEU A 137 -4.57 7.06 -11.97
C LEU A 137 -5.86 6.37 -11.56
N GLY A 138 -6.29 5.38 -12.34
CA GLY A 138 -7.22 4.35 -11.92
C GLY A 138 -6.45 3.08 -11.60
N LEU A 139 -6.52 2.62 -10.34
CA LEU A 139 -5.84 1.42 -9.88
C LEU A 139 -6.84 0.45 -9.26
N ASP A 140 -6.92 -0.76 -9.79
CA ASP A 140 -7.67 -1.87 -9.20
C ASP A 140 -6.75 -3.09 -9.04
N MET A 141 -6.60 -3.55 -7.81
CA MET A 141 -5.90 -4.77 -7.45
C MET A 141 -6.83 -5.67 -6.66
N THR A 142 -7.28 -6.76 -7.28
CA THR A 142 -8.30 -7.65 -6.70
C THR A 142 -7.87 -9.12 -6.68
N ASP A 143 -8.14 -9.82 -5.58
CA ASP A 143 -7.93 -11.27 -5.43
C ASP A 143 -6.50 -11.76 -5.76
N ASN A 144 -5.49 -10.90 -5.62
CA ASN A 144 -4.10 -11.27 -5.86
C ASN A 144 -3.44 -11.90 -4.64
N ASN A 145 -2.38 -12.68 -4.89
CA ASN A 145 -1.56 -13.27 -3.84
C ASN A 145 -0.11 -12.75 -3.95
N PHE A 146 0.37 -12.09 -2.92
CA PHE A 146 1.74 -11.58 -2.81
C PHE A 146 2.49 -12.36 -1.74
N THR A 147 3.67 -12.86 -2.10
CA THR A 147 4.67 -13.39 -1.16
C THR A 147 5.93 -12.56 -1.37
N VAL A 148 6.29 -11.77 -0.35
CA VAL A 148 7.51 -10.97 -0.33
C VAL A 148 8.41 -11.59 0.70
N SER A 149 9.48 -12.23 0.25
CA SER A 149 10.34 -13.06 1.10
C SER A 149 11.82 -12.84 0.80
N ASP A 150 12.23 -11.60 0.53
CA ASP A 150 13.67 -11.33 0.43
C ASP A 150 14.33 -11.56 1.81
N LEU A 151 15.22 -12.54 1.87
CA LEU A 151 15.95 -12.90 3.08
C LEU A 151 17.34 -12.27 3.12
N THR A 152 17.78 -11.66 2.02
CA THR A 152 19.13 -11.16 1.84
C THR A 152 19.07 -9.85 1.09
N ASP A 153 18.63 -8.79 1.78
CA ASP A 153 18.69 -7.45 1.24
C ASP A 153 20.13 -7.11 0.81
N PRO A 154 20.41 -7.04 -0.50
CA PRO A 154 21.73 -6.71 -1.01
C PRO A 154 21.99 -5.20 -1.05
N ASP A 155 20.99 -4.32 -0.84
CA ASP A 155 21.18 -2.87 -0.77
C ASP A 155 21.03 -2.33 0.67
N PRO A 156 22.14 -2.05 1.36
CA PRO A 156 22.06 -1.43 2.69
C PRO A 156 21.44 -0.02 2.69
N ALA A 157 21.17 0.59 1.53
CA ALA A 157 20.45 1.86 1.40
C ALA A 157 18.93 1.69 1.33
N ASP A 158 18.43 0.52 0.94
CA ASP A 158 17.00 0.20 0.89
C ASP A 158 16.68 -1.00 1.77
N LEU A 159 16.30 -0.71 3.02
CA LEU A 159 16.05 -1.75 4.02
C LEU A 159 14.57 -2.14 4.08
N GLN A 160 13.76 -1.78 3.08
CA GLN A 160 12.33 -1.97 3.08
C GLN A 160 11.80 -2.53 1.75
N ASP A 161 11.36 -3.78 1.75
CA ASP A 161 10.72 -4.42 0.58
C ASP A 161 9.20 -4.48 0.74
N ASP A 162 8.48 -3.83 -0.17
CA ASP A 162 7.03 -3.67 -0.11
C ASP A 162 6.34 -4.49 -1.22
N ALA A 163 5.18 -5.07 -0.92
CA ALA A 163 4.43 -5.80 -1.95
C ALA A 163 3.90 -4.84 -3.03
N ILE A 164 3.41 -3.67 -2.62
CA ILE A 164 2.89 -2.66 -3.53
C ILE A 164 3.34 -1.28 -3.06
N ILE A 165 4.01 -0.55 -3.94
CA ILE A 165 4.34 0.87 -3.79
C ILE A 165 3.60 1.67 -4.86
N VAL A 166 2.91 2.72 -4.42
CA VAL A 166 2.31 3.71 -5.31
C VAL A 166 2.75 5.10 -4.91
N ASN A 167 3.55 5.74 -5.76
CA ASN A 167 4.01 7.11 -5.62
C ASN A 167 3.37 7.98 -6.70
N TRP A 168 2.15 8.46 -6.44
CA TRP A 168 1.35 9.13 -7.46
C TRP A 168 1.26 10.64 -7.26
N ASN A 169 1.60 11.41 -8.29
CA ASN A 169 1.46 12.87 -8.31
C ASN A 169 0.35 13.31 -9.27
N GLY A 170 -0.90 13.19 -8.83
CA GLY A 170 -2.08 13.58 -9.58
C GLY A 170 -3.37 13.07 -8.90
N PRO A 171 -4.55 13.26 -9.51
CA PRO A 171 -5.78 12.63 -9.02
C PRO A 171 -5.69 11.10 -9.09
N ALA A 172 -6.24 10.40 -8.12
CA ALA A 172 -6.21 8.93 -8.10
C ALA A 172 -7.49 8.31 -7.53
N LEU A 173 -7.90 7.19 -8.13
CA LEU A 173 -8.88 6.27 -7.60
C LEU A 173 -8.24 4.88 -7.45
N ALA A 174 -7.97 4.47 -6.21
CA ALA A 174 -7.28 3.22 -5.91
C ALA A 174 -8.16 2.23 -5.14
N ARG A 175 -8.18 0.98 -5.58
CA ARG A 175 -8.92 -0.12 -4.97
C ARG A 175 -8.00 -1.31 -4.74
N PHE A 176 -7.93 -1.76 -3.50
CA PHE A 176 -7.22 -2.98 -3.10
C PHE A 176 -8.23 -3.89 -2.41
N GLN A 177 -8.68 -4.94 -3.10
CA GLN A 177 -9.77 -5.78 -2.62
C GLN A 177 -9.38 -7.26 -2.54
N SER A 178 -9.64 -7.89 -1.40
CA SER A 178 -9.49 -9.35 -1.23
C SER A 178 -8.10 -9.91 -1.56
N ASN A 179 -7.05 -9.09 -1.54
CA ASN A 179 -5.68 -9.56 -1.78
C ASN A 179 -5.14 -10.26 -0.54
N SER A 180 -4.26 -11.24 -0.75
CA SER A 180 -3.50 -11.92 0.30
C SER A 180 -2.03 -11.53 0.22
N PHE A 181 -1.45 -11.21 1.36
CA PHE A 181 -0.06 -10.82 1.50
C PHE A 181 0.61 -11.70 2.55
N LEU A 182 1.74 -12.30 2.18
CA LEU A 182 2.67 -12.96 3.08
C LEU A 182 3.98 -12.15 3.07
N LEU A 183 4.25 -11.47 4.18
CA LEU A 183 5.45 -10.68 4.42
C LEU A 183 6.43 -11.53 5.24
N ASP A 184 7.31 -12.24 4.54
CA ASP A 184 8.24 -13.25 5.08
C ASP A 184 9.71 -12.91 4.77
N GLY A 185 10.04 -11.63 4.57
CA GLY A 185 11.41 -11.16 4.37
C GLY A 185 12.16 -10.88 5.67
N ALA A 186 13.48 -10.72 5.56
CA ALA A 186 14.37 -10.45 6.69
C ALA A 186 14.39 -8.97 7.12
N THR A 187 13.95 -8.08 6.24
CA THR A 187 13.90 -6.61 6.33
C THR A 187 12.48 -6.11 6.65
N ALA A 188 12.29 -4.79 6.77
CA ALA A 188 10.94 -4.24 6.95
C ALA A 188 10.15 -4.46 5.68
N GLN A 189 8.86 -4.77 5.81
CA GLN A 189 8.02 -4.95 4.63
C GLN A 189 6.65 -4.32 4.84
N THR A 190 6.07 -3.75 3.78
CA THR A 190 4.71 -3.20 3.78
C THR A 190 3.86 -3.94 2.76
N ALA A 191 2.65 -4.34 3.13
CA ALA A 191 1.74 -4.95 2.15
C ALA A 191 1.23 -3.90 1.13
N ILE A 192 0.84 -2.72 1.58
CA ILE A 192 0.43 -1.61 0.70
C ILE A 192 1.04 -0.31 1.21
N ASP A 193 1.90 0.29 0.40
CA ASP A 193 2.43 1.63 0.61
C ASP A 193 1.92 2.60 -0.47
N PHE A 194 1.08 3.55 -0.08
CA PHE A 194 0.49 4.50 -1.00
C PHE A 194 0.81 5.93 -0.58
N GLN A 195 1.46 6.67 -1.48
CA GLN A 195 1.74 8.09 -1.34
C GLN A 195 1.09 8.91 -2.46
N ALA A 196 0.08 9.70 -2.08
CA ALA A 196 -0.44 10.78 -2.91
C ALA A 196 0.43 12.03 -2.72
N LEU A 197 1.21 12.36 -3.75
CA LEU A 197 2.21 13.44 -3.78
C LEU A 197 1.62 14.79 -4.17
N SER A 198 0.45 14.81 -4.82
CA SER A 198 -0.19 16.06 -5.19
C SER A 198 -0.72 16.80 -3.96
N THR A 199 -0.54 18.13 -3.93
CA THR A 199 -1.04 19.00 -2.86
C THR A 199 -2.42 19.56 -3.16
N THR A 200 -2.93 19.37 -4.38
CA THR A 200 -4.21 19.90 -4.86
C THR A 200 -5.18 18.80 -5.24
N ASP A 201 -4.69 17.69 -5.77
CA ASP A 201 -5.53 16.71 -6.45
C ASP A 201 -6.14 15.69 -5.51
N HIS A 202 -7.36 15.23 -5.82
CA HIS A 202 -8.10 14.33 -4.93
C HIS A 202 -7.62 12.88 -4.99
N LEU A 203 -7.57 12.23 -3.82
CA LEU A 203 -7.42 10.78 -3.69
C LEU A 203 -8.72 10.13 -3.23
N GLY A 204 -9.28 9.24 -4.04
CA GLY A 204 -10.26 8.24 -3.63
C GLY A 204 -9.58 6.88 -3.39
N MET A 205 -9.76 6.28 -2.22
CA MET A 205 -9.12 5.00 -1.89
C MET A 205 -10.07 4.03 -1.18
N THR A 206 -10.03 2.75 -1.57
CA THR A 206 -10.67 1.65 -0.84
C THR A 206 -9.69 0.51 -0.63
N ILE A 207 -9.46 0.14 0.63
CA ILE A 207 -8.71 -1.06 1.04
C ILE A 207 -9.69 -1.98 1.76
N GLN A 208 -10.12 -3.07 1.12
CA GLN A 208 -11.21 -3.89 1.64
C GLN A 208 -10.94 -5.39 1.58
N GLY A 209 -11.19 -6.10 2.69
CA GLY A 209 -11.18 -7.56 2.68
C GLY A 209 -9.80 -8.20 2.47
N ASN A 210 -8.71 -7.41 2.53
CA ASN A 210 -7.37 -7.92 2.35
C ASN A 210 -6.90 -8.68 3.59
N GLN A 211 -6.03 -9.65 3.38
CA GLN A 211 -5.37 -10.41 4.44
C GLN A 211 -3.86 -10.18 4.38
N VAL A 212 -3.27 -9.68 5.45
CA VAL A 212 -1.82 -9.56 5.61
C VAL A 212 -1.37 -10.50 6.72
N ASN A 213 -0.39 -11.34 6.44
CA ASN A 213 0.28 -12.17 7.42
C ASN A 213 1.78 -11.89 7.38
N SER A 214 2.41 -11.75 8.54
CA SER A 214 3.86 -11.68 8.66
C SER A 214 4.37 -12.64 9.73
N THR A 215 5.34 -13.46 9.35
CA THR A 215 5.86 -14.57 10.17
C THR A 215 7.32 -14.42 10.58
N VAL A 216 8.04 -13.41 10.09
CA VAL A 216 9.48 -13.25 10.34
C VAL A 216 9.79 -12.30 11.48
N THR A 217 10.74 -12.70 12.32
CA THR A 217 11.41 -11.79 13.25
C THR A 217 12.43 -10.99 12.47
N ASN A 218 12.17 -9.70 12.31
CA ASN A 218 13.17 -8.81 11.73
C ASN A 218 14.44 -8.84 12.61
N THR A 219 15.56 -9.23 12.02
CA THR A 219 16.82 -9.37 12.76
C THR A 219 17.59 -8.06 12.87
N LEU A 220 17.15 -7.02 12.15
CA LEU A 220 17.69 -5.67 12.19
C LEU A 220 16.82 -4.79 13.08
N ALA A 221 17.47 -4.04 13.97
CA ALA A 221 16.86 -3.47 15.17
C ALA A 221 15.90 -2.27 14.96
N LEU A 222 15.43 -1.98 13.74
CA LEU A 222 14.70 -0.72 13.44
C LEU A 222 13.59 -0.82 12.39
N THR A 223 13.08 -2.01 12.09
CA THR A 223 12.25 -2.22 10.92
C THR A 223 11.02 -3.05 11.28
N GLN A 224 9.87 -2.38 11.39
CA GLN A 224 8.57 -3.00 11.66
C GLN A 224 7.91 -3.42 10.35
N ASN A 225 7.29 -4.60 10.34
CA ASN A 225 6.44 -5.00 9.22
C ASN A 225 5.11 -4.28 9.30
N ARG A 226 4.64 -3.76 8.17
CA ARG A 226 3.48 -2.90 8.07
C ARG A 226 2.38 -3.58 7.28
N GLY A 227 1.15 -3.45 7.75
CA GLY A 227 -0.01 -3.76 6.92
C GLY A 227 -0.14 -2.70 5.84
N PHE A 228 -0.65 -1.53 6.22
CA PHE A 228 -0.92 -0.44 5.29
C PHE A 228 -0.22 0.84 5.72
N ARG A 229 0.38 1.55 4.76
CA ARG A 229 0.93 2.89 4.95
C ARG A 229 0.32 3.83 3.91
N VAL A 230 -0.34 4.89 4.37
CA VAL A 230 -1.00 5.86 3.49
C VAL A 230 -0.56 7.28 3.83
N ARG A 231 -0.06 7.99 2.83
CA ARG A 231 0.44 9.36 2.94
C ARG A 231 -0.25 10.24 1.91
N THR A 232 -0.83 11.36 2.35
CA THR A 232 -1.55 12.29 1.48
C THR A 232 -1.10 13.72 1.72
N LEU A 233 -1.05 14.52 0.65
CA LEU A 233 -0.72 15.95 0.69
C LEU A 233 -1.91 16.86 0.33
N SER A 234 -3.05 16.28 -0.05
CA SER A 234 -4.28 16.93 -0.49
C SER A 234 -5.54 16.30 0.12
N GLN A 235 -6.72 16.75 -0.32
CA GLN A 235 -8.00 16.15 0.07
C GLN A 235 -8.05 14.66 -0.30
N SER A 236 -8.61 13.84 0.60
CA SER A 236 -8.72 12.40 0.36
C SER A 236 -9.99 11.80 0.96
N ASP A 237 -10.61 10.86 0.25
CA ASP A 237 -11.72 10.04 0.73
C ASP A 237 -11.27 8.57 0.78
N ILE A 238 -11.09 8.04 1.98
CA ILE A 238 -10.45 6.75 2.23
C ILE A 238 -11.38 5.81 3.00
N LEU A 239 -11.60 4.61 2.48
CA LEU A 239 -12.32 3.52 3.15
C LEU A 239 -11.38 2.34 3.40
N ILE A 240 -11.21 1.95 4.65
CA ILE A 240 -10.47 0.75 5.07
C ILE A 240 -11.42 -0.16 5.83
N ASN A 241 -11.85 -1.25 5.20
CA ASN A 241 -12.94 -2.07 5.75
C ASN A 241 -12.65 -3.58 5.72
N ALA A 242 -12.94 -4.27 6.82
CA ALA A 242 -12.95 -5.73 6.90
C ALA A 242 -11.60 -6.39 6.51
N ASN A 243 -10.48 -5.72 6.73
CA ASN A 243 -9.15 -6.31 6.51
C ASN A 243 -8.71 -7.12 7.75
N THR A 244 -7.86 -8.11 7.53
CA THR A 244 -7.24 -8.91 8.60
C THR A 244 -5.72 -8.79 8.51
N LEU A 245 -5.09 -8.26 9.55
CA LEU A 245 -3.63 -8.05 9.64
C LEU A 245 -3.10 -8.88 10.82
N SER A 246 -2.17 -9.79 10.57
CA SER A 246 -1.62 -10.70 11.58
C SER A 246 -0.09 -10.72 11.55
N PHE A 247 0.53 -10.33 12.65
CA PHE A 247 1.98 -10.30 12.84
C PHE A 247 2.35 -11.29 13.94
N THR A 248 3.22 -12.25 13.63
CA THR A 248 3.63 -13.30 14.58
C THR A 248 5.14 -13.48 14.68
N GLY A 249 5.90 -12.82 13.80
CA GLY A 249 7.35 -12.98 13.71
C GLY A 249 8.15 -11.92 14.45
N GLY A 250 7.76 -10.65 14.36
CA GLY A 250 8.40 -9.51 15.03
C GLY A 250 7.44 -8.31 15.09
N GLU A 251 7.94 -7.18 15.61
CA GLU A 251 7.16 -5.95 15.79
C GLU A 251 6.39 -5.56 14.52
N GLY A 252 5.07 -5.63 14.59
CA GLY A 252 4.14 -5.30 13.53
C GLY A 252 3.47 -3.95 13.75
N LEU A 253 3.20 -3.25 12.65
CA LEU A 253 2.36 -2.06 12.63
C LEU A 253 1.19 -2.30 11.67
N GLY A 254 -0.02 -2.39 12.19
CA GLY A 254 -1.20 -2.62 11.38
C GLY A 254 -1.40 -1.53 10.31
N MET A 255 -1.55 -0.28 10.73
CA MET A 255 -1.85 0.84 9.83
C MET A 255 -1.09 2.11 10.22
N GLU A 256 -0.49 2.77 9.23
CA GLU A 256 0.26 4.01 9.39
C GLU A 256 -0.26 5.12 8.47
N PHE A 257 -0.46 6.32 9.03
CA PHE A 257 -1.09 7.43 8.32
C PHE A 257 -0.35 8.77 8.51
N ASN A 258 -0.12 9.46 7.38
CA ASN A 258 0.21 10.89 7.32
C ASN A 258 -0.80 11.58 6.41
N LEU A 259 -1.74 12.34 6.99
CA LEU A 259 -2.93 12.81 6.27
C LEU A 259 -2.97 14.33 6.19
N ALA A 260 -3.26 14.82 4.99
CA ALA A 260 -3.51 16.22 4.72
C ALA A 260 -4.91 16.66 5.16
N ALA A 261 -5.18 17.96 4.97
CA ALA A 261 -6.44 18.57 5.35
C ALA A 261 -7.58 18.07 4.45
N ASN A 262 -8.81 18.20 4.92
CA ASN A 262 -10.04 17.74 4.26
C ASN A 262 -10.07 16.22 4.03
N THR A 263 -9.36 15.43 4.84
CA THR A 263 -9.42 13.97 4.72
C THR A 263 -10.72 13.45 5.36
N THR A 264 -11.51 12.70 4.60
CA THR A 264 -12.58 11.85 5.14
C THR A 264 -12.09 10.41 5.13
N MET A 265 -11.97 9.80 6.30
CA MET A 265 -11.49 8.42 6.41
C MET A 265 -12.44 7.58 7.25
N GLN A 266 -12.75 6.38 6.76
CA GLN A 266 -13.55 5.38 7.48
C GLN A 266 -12.71 4.12 7.68
N ILE A 267 -12.48 3.74 8.95
CA ILE A 267 -11.75 2.53 9.33
C ILE A 267 -12.73 1.62 10.07
N LEU A 268 -13.22 0.59 9.39
CA LEU A 268 -14.37 -0.19 9.81
C LEU A 268 -14.06 -1.69 9.88
N ASN A 269 -14.43 -2.34 10.98
CA ASN A 269 -14.46 -3.80 11.10
C ASN A 269 -13.13 -4.51 10.75
N ASN A 270 -11.98 -3.84 10.90
CA ASN A 270 -10.69 -4.46 10.66
C ASN A 270 -10.25 -5.26 11.89
N THR A 271 -9.53 -6.36 11.65
CA THR A 271 -8.89 -7.16 12.69
C THR A 271 -7.38 -7.00 12.57
N ILE A 272 -6.73 -6.55 13.63
CA ILE A 272 -5.27 -6.40 13.72
C ILE A 272 -4.82 -7.24 14.90
N SER A 273 -3.86 -8.13 14.67
CA SER A 273 -3.27 -8.95 15.72
C SER A 273 -1.77 -8.89 15.61
N ASP A 274 -1.10 -8.52 16.70
CA ASP A 274 0.34 -8.68 16.87
C ASP A 274 0.58 -9.59 18.07
N LEU A 275 1.24 -10.72 17.82
CA LEU A 275 1.57 -11.72 18.84
C LEU A 275 2.99 -11.55 19.40
N THR A 276 3.64 -10.41 19.10
CA THR A 276 4.99 -10.06 19.53
C THR A 276 5.01 -8.78 20.37
N ASP A 277 6.11 -8.58 21.11
CA ASP A 277 6.35 -7.38 21.93
C ASP A 277 6.46 -6.12 21.05
N GLY A 278 5.94 -4.98 21.49
CA GLY A 278 6.14 -3.68 20.81
C GLY A 278 5.24 -3.41 19.60
N GLY A 279 4.24 -4.26 19.38
CA GLY A 279 3.29 -4.13 18.27
C GLY A 279 2.40 -2.88 18.35
N ALA A 280 1.97 -2.41 17.19
CA ALA A 280 1.09 -1.26 17.05
C ALA A 280 -0.12 -1.54 16.14
N GLY A 281 -1.30 -1.08 16.55
CA GLY A 281 -2.54 -1.21 15.79
C GLY A 281 -2.65 -0.18 14.69
N MET A 282 -2.90 1.08 15.07
CA MET A 282 -3.11 2.20 14.14
C MET A 282 -2.34 3.43 14.62
N ILE A 283 -1.50 3.97 13.76
CA ILE A 283 -0.71 5.18 14.04
C ILE A 283 -1.04 6.26 13.02
N PHE A 284 -1.51 7.39 13.52
CA PHE A 284 -1.65 8.64 12.79
C PHE A 284 -0.49 9.55 13.20
N ASN A 285 0.60 9.54 12.42
CA ASN A 285 1.76 10.37 12.76
C ASN A 285 1.44 11.85 12.63
N THR A 286 0.77 12.23 11.53
CA THR A 286 0.33 13.60 11.29
C THR A 286 -1.06 13.62 10.67
N VAL A 287 -1.92 14.47 11.21
CA VAL A 287 -3.25 14.73 10.65
C VAL A 287 -3.45 16.23 10.56
N SER A 288 -3.79 16.73 9.37
CA SER A 288 -4.15 18.13 9.17
C SER A 288 -5.66 18.33 9.25
N GLN A 289 -6.08 19.52 9.71
CA GLN A 289 -7.48 19.90 9.84
C GLN A 289 -7.96 20.73 8.63
N PRO A 290 -9.28 20.76 8.36
CA PRO A 290 -10.34 19.96 9.00
C PRO A 290 -10.34 18.54 8.43
N SER A 291 -10.60 17.52 9.25
CA SER A 291 -10.72 16.12 8.78
C SER A 291 -11.84 15.41 9.53
N LEU A 292 -12.40 14.35 8.93
CA LEU A 292 -13.44 13.51 9.52
C LEU A 292 -12.99 12.06 9.53
N PHE A 293 -12.97 11.47 10.73
CA PHE A 293 -12.63 10.08 10.94
C PHE A 293 -13.82 9.31 11.49
N VAL A 294 -14.22 8.25 10.78
CA VAL A 294 -15.17 7.25 11.28
C VAL A 294 -14.39 5.99 11.64
N ILE A 295 -14.16 5.74 12.93
CA ILE A 295 -13.40 4.58 13.40
C ILE A 295 -14.31 3.70 14.25
N SER A 296 -14.67 2.52 13.73
CA SER A 296 -15.73 1.72 14.34
C SER A 296 -15.64 0.22 14.09
N GLY A 297 -15.90 -0.59 15.12
CA GLY A 297 -16.00 -2.04 15.00
C GLY A 297 -14.66 -2.75 14.80
N ASN A 298 -13.53 -2.06 14.95
CA ASN A 298 -12.22 -2.68 14.77
C ASN A 298 -11.83 -3.52 15.99
N THR A 299 -11.08 -4.59 15.77
CA THR A 299 -10.48 -5.42 16.81
C THR A 299 -8.97 -5.35 16.71
N ILE A 300 -8.29 -4.95 17.79
CA ILE A 300 -6.83 -4.88 17.88
C ILE A 300 -6.40 -5.77 19.05
N THR A 301 -5.58 -6.78 18.78
CA THR A 301 -5.00 -7.67 19.81
C THR A 301 -3.49 -7.53 19.77
N LEU A 302 -2.89 -7.10 20.88
CA LEU A 302 -1.45 -6.91 21.01
C LEU A 302 -0.95 -7.80 22.15
N PHE A 303 0.21 -8.43 22.03
CA PHE A 303 0.77 -9.28 23.08
C PHE A 303 2.00 -8.63 23.69
N ASP A 304 1.89 -8.20 24.95
CA ASP A 304 3.05 -7.79 25.73
C ASP A 304 3.86 -9.04 26.08
N THR A 305 5.10 -9.11 25.58
CA THR A 305 6.01 -10.23 25.90
C THR A 305 7.36 -9.75 26.42
N GLY A 306 7.55 -8.45 26.63
CA GLY A 306 8.85 -7.85 26.90
C GLY A 306 8.82 -6.46 27.54
N VAL A 307 9.40 -5.46 26.87
CA VAL A 307 9.65 -4.10 27.40
C VAL A 307 9.34 -2.99 26.42
N ALA A 308 9.11 -3.33 25.14
CA ALA A 308 8.57 -2.39 24.17
C ALA A 308 7.13 -2.04 24.57
N ASN A 309 6.60 -0.94 24.03
CA ASN A 309 5.24 -0.53 24.37
C ASN A 309 4.30 -1.01 23.27
N GLU A 310 3.18 -1.60 23.66
CA GLU A 310 2.07 -1.86 22.75
C GLU A 310 1.24 -0.57 22.54
N GLU A 311 0.97 -0.24 21.28
CA GLU A 311 0.22 0.95 20.88
C GLU A 311 -1.09 0.55 20.17
N GLY A 312 -2.25 0.89 20.74
CA GLY A 312 -3.56 0.61 20.13
C GLY A 312 -3.88 1.56 18.98
N ILE A 313 -4.61 2.64 19.27
CA ILE A 313 -4.92 3.71 18.30
C ILE A 313 -4.24 5.00 18.75
N LEU A 314 -3.30 5.50 17.96
CA LEU A 314 -2.45 6.62 18.36
C LEU A 314 -2.49 7.77 17.36
N PHE A 315 -2.95 8.93 17.80
CA PHE A 315 -2.75 10.19 17.11
C PHE A 315 -1.56 10.91 17.74
N ARG A 316 -0.45 11.02 17.00
CA ARG A 316 0.79 11.64 17.50
C ARG A 316 0.77 13.16 17.31
N SER A 317 0.34 13.64 16.15
CA SER A 317 0.25 15.06 15.82
C SER A 317 -1.03 15.38 15.07
N VAL A 318 -1.81 16.32 15.57
CA VAL A 318 -3.05 16.79 14.96
C VAL A 318 -2.98 18.31 14.82
N GLY A 319 -3.04 18.81 13.59
CA GLY A 319 -2.87 20.23 13.22
C GLY A 319 -4.03 21.15 13.62
N GLY A 320 -4.92 20.71 14.52
CA GLY A 320 -6.06 21.45 15.05
C GLY A 320 -7.22 20.53 15.43
N LEU A 321 -8.46 20.89 15.10
CA LEU A 321 -9.65 20.10 15.44
C LEU A 321 -10.04 19.17 14.28
N VAL A 322 -10.12 17.88 14.57
CA VAL A 322 -10.68 16.87 13.66
C VAL A 322 -11.97 16.30 14.23
N ASN A 323 -12.88 15.85 13.37
CA ASN A 323 -14.12 15.23 13.79
C ASN A 323 -13.91 13.72 13.94
N LEU A 324 -14.29 13.17 15.10
CA LEU A 324 -14.29 11.75 15.38
C LEU A 324 -15.73 11.24 15.52
N ALA A 325 -16.01 10.13 14.85
CA ALA A 325 -17.29 9.45 14.89
C ALA A 325 -17.10 7.93 14.88
N GLY A 326 -18.04 7.20 15.48
CA GLY A 326 -18.05 5.74 15.50
C GLY A 326 -19.18 5.24 16.38
N THR A 327 -19.96 4.27 15.90
CA THR A 327 -21.16 3.78 16.62
C THR A 327 -20.97 2.41 17.25
N GLN A 328 -20.05 1.62 16.71
CA GLN A 328 -19.63 0.33 17.23
C GLN A 328 -18.29 0.45 17.95
N ASP A 329 -18.12 -0.37 18.98
CA ASP A 329 -16.92 -0.39 19.82
C ASP A 329 -15.69 -0.81 19.04
N ASN A 330 -14.56 -0.16 19.31
CA ASN A 330 -13.24 -0.62 18.89
C ASN A 330 -12.64 -1.39 20.07
N VAL A 331 -12.51 -2.71 19.91
CA VAL A 331 -12.02 -3.60 20.95
C VAL A 331 -10.51 -3.70 20.85
N ILE A 332 -9.80 -3.23 21.88
CA ILE A 332 -8.34 -3.24 21.95
C ILE A 332 -7.93 -4.04 23.17
N VAL A 333 -7.32 -5.20 22.95
CA VAL A 333 -6.89 -6.12 24.02
C VAL A 333 -5.38 -6.23 24.01
N VAL A 334 -4.78 -6.03 25.18
CA VAL A 334 -3.38 -6.39 25.42
C VAL A 334 -3.36 -7.74 26.15
N GLY A 335 -2.84 -8.76 25.47
CA GLY A 335 -2.67 -10.11 25.99
C GLY A 335 -1.37 -10.24 26.78
N ASN A 336 -1.42 -11.04 27.85
CA ASN A 336 -0.27 -11.46 28.66
C ASN A 336 0.61 -10.34 29.27
N PRO A 337 0.04 -9.40 30.07
CA PRO A 337 0.86 -8.42 30.79
C PRO A 337 1.76 -9.17 31.77
N GLN A 338 3.02 -9.42 31.42
CA GLN A 338 3.96 -10.09 32.31
C GLN A 338 4.08 -9.22 33.56
N SER A 339 3.72 -9.78 34.72
CA SER A 339 3.50 -9.05 35.98
C SER A 339 4.73 -8.36 36.59
N LEU A 340 5.83 -8.25 35.86
CA LEU A 340 7.11 -7.71 36.33
C LEU A 340 7.42 -6.31 35.76
N ASN A 341 6.74 -5.87 34.69
CA ASN A 341 6.88 -4.53 34.11
C ASN A 341 5.49 -3.98 33.74
N ALA A 342 4.68 -3.57 34.72
CA ALA A 342 3.39 -2.92 34.49
C ALA A 342 3.56 -1.51 33.85
N ARG A 343 4.02 -1.48 32.59
CA ARG A 343 4.07 -0.26 31.79
C ARG A 343 2.69 -0.04 31.19
N ILE A 344 2.36 1.23 31.03
CA ILE A 344 1.08 1.64 30.47
C ILE A 344 1.17 1.36 28.96
N GLU A 345 0.43 0.35 28.48
CA GLU A 345 0.20 0.18 27.06
C GLU A 345 -0.80 1.24 26.61
N THR A 346 -0.52 1.87 25.48
CA THR A 346 -1.32 3.02 25.05
C THR A 346 -2.47 2.54 24.21
N ILE A 347 -3.58 2.16 24.85
CA ILE A 347 -4.80 1.71 24.18
C ILE A 347 -5.31 2.75 23.19
N PHE A 348 -5.40 4.00 23.64
CA PHE A 348 -5.74 5.14 22.81
C PHE A 348 -4.97 6.37 23.27
N SER A 349 -4.48 7.17 22.32
CA SER A 349 -3.96 8.51 22.61
C SER A 349 -4.27 9.48 21.50
N MET A 350 -4.55 10.72 21.89
CA MET A 350 -4.71 11.85 20.99
C MET A 350 -4.32 13.15 21.72
N PRO A 351 -3.75 14.15 21.03
CA PRO A 351 -3.39 15.42 21.67
C PRO A 351 -4.62 16.09 22.29
N ALA A 352 -4.47 16.60 23.51
CA ALA A 352 -5.60 17.19 24.23
C ALA A 352 -6.22 18.37 23.47
N GLY A 353 -7.55 18.35 23.31
CA GLY A 353 -8.29 19.42 22.64
C GLY A 353 -8.11 19.47 21.13
N SER A 354 -7.72 18.36 20.49
CA SER A 354 -7.55 18.24 19.04
C SER A 354 -8.70 17.55 18.32
N ASN A 355 -9.80 17.25 19.03
CA ASN A 355 -10.95 16.53 18.51
C ASN A 355 -12.28 17.24 18.76
N ILE A 356 -13.26 16.92 17.93
CA ILE A 356 -14.69 17.15 18.13
C ILE A 356 -15.37 15.80 17.94
N GLY A 357 -16.26 15.41 18.87
CA GLY A 357 -16.89 14.08 18.83
C GLY A 357 -16.09 13.05 19.62
N THR A 358 -16.40 11.78 19.39
CA THR A 358 -15.82 10.64 20.11
C THR A 358 -15.92 9.37 19.29
N ILE A 359 -15.04 8.42 19.56
CA ILE A 359 -15.21 7.00 19.20
C ILE A 359 -15.39 6.16 20.47
N LEU A 360 -15.87 4.92 20.32
CA LEU A 360 -15.90 3.95 21.42
C LEU A 360 -14.63 3.10 21.38
N VAL A 361 -13.93 3.00 22.51
CA VAL A 361 -12.78 2.11 22.70
C VAL A 361 -13.00 1.31 23.98
N ASN A 362 -13.04 -0.02 23.87
CA ASN A 362 -13.35 -0.92 24.99
C ASN A 362 -14.59 -0.50 25.81
N GLY A 363 -15.64 -0.06 25.11
CA GLY A 363 -16.92 0.39 25.68
C GLY A 363 -16.90 1.80 26.27
N VAL A 364 -15.76 2.52 26.20
CA VAL A 364 -15.60 3.87 26.74
C VAL A 364 -15.56 4.91 25.61
N PRO A 365 -16.42 5.94 25.64
CA PRO A 365 -16.29 7.08 24.74
C PRO A 365 -14.94 7.79 24.96
N THR A 366 -14.17 7.85 23.89
CA THR A 366 -12.81 8.40 23.88
C THR A 366 -12.77 9.55 22.87
N PRO A 367 -12.15 10.69 23.22
CA PRO A 367 -12.09 11.89 22.38
C PRO A 367 -11.65 11.61 20.95
#